data_AF-A0A7Y5TST3-F1
#
_entry.id   AF-A0A7Y5TST3-F1
#
_cell.length_a   1.000
_cell.length_b   1.000
_cell.length_c   1.000
_cell.angle_alpha   90.00
_cell.angle_beta   90.00
_cell.angle_gamma   90.00
#
_symmetry.space_group_name_H-M   'P 1'
#
loop_
_entity.id
_entity.type
_entity.pdbx_description
1 polymer ?
#
loop_
_entity_poly.entity_id
_entity_poly.type
_entity_poly.pdbx_seq_one_letter_code
_entity_poly.pdbx_strand_id
1 'polypeptide(L)'
;MALRQELMNDMTRHLAVGPMYLIGSDPRFREAVHAVLDPTGHGANLHVRIVGVDDLTDIVADAPVYIMGRAHRLLGESGLATRATPVRRVFSREMARELLTFIVRANIAAMSARA
;
A
#
# COMPACT_ATOMS: atom_id res chain seq x y z
N MET A 1 -11.82 10.42 0.61
CA MET A 1 -10.72 9.47 0.39
C MET A 1 -9.45 10.27 0.11
N ALA A 2 -8.54 10.39 1.07
CA ALA A 2 -7.30 11.14 0.87
C ALA A 2 -6.16 10.40 1.54
N LEU A 3 -5.44 9.61 0.73
CA LEU A 3 -4.02 9.39 0.96
C LEU A 3 -3.39 10.79 1.09
N ARG A 4 -2.44 11.00 2.01
CA ARG A 4 -1.82 12.32 2.19
C ARG A 4 -1.38 12.86 0.82
N GLN A 5 -1.88 14.03 0.41
CA GLN A 5 -1.69 14.52 -0.97
C GLN A 5 -0.21 14.66 -1.34
N GLU A 6 0.62 15.01 -0.37
CA GLU A 6 2.09 15.00 -0.49
C GLU A 6 2.64 13.62 -0.88
N LEU A 7 2.14 12.55 -0.27
CA LEU A 7 2.55 11.18 -0.58
C LEU A 7 2.09 10.77 -1.97
N MET A 8 0.86 11.14 -2.37
CA MET A 8 0.38 10.89 -3.74
C MET A 8 1.24 11.62 -4.78
N ASN A 9 1.60 12.86 -4.50
CA ASN A 9 2.46 13.66 -5.37
C ASN A 9 3.86 13.06 -5.47
N ASP A 10 4.42 12.62 -4.34
CA ASP A 10 5.73 11.95 -4.32
C ASP A 10 5.66 10.61 -5.08
N MET A 11 4.66 9.77 -4.84
CA MET A 11 4.49 8.49 -5.56
C MET A 11 4.30 8.70 -7.06
N THR A 12 3.48 9.69 -7.46
CA THR A 12 3.28 10.04 -8.87
C THR A 12 4.59 10.51 -9.51
N ARG A 13 5.40 11.31 -8.80
CA ARG A 13 6.72 11.75 -9.28
C ARG A 13 7.67 10.56 -9.48
N HIS A 14 7.71 9.61 -8.54
CA HIS A 14 8.55 8.41 -8.69
C HIS A 14 8.09 7.56 -9.88
N LEU A 15 6.78 7.35 -10.01
CA LEU A 15 6.18 6.64 -11.14
C LEU A 15 6.45 7.31 -12.49
N ALA A 16 6.59 8.63 -12.54
CA ALA A 16 6.95 9.35 -13.77
C ALA A 16 8.42 9.15 -14.19
N VAL A 17 9.31 8.83 -13.24
CA VAL A 17 10.76 8.70 -13.48
C VAL A 17 11.16 7.26 -13.79
N GLY A 18 10.52 6.28 -13.18
CA GLY A 18 10.91 4.88 -13.36
C GLY A 18 10.10 3.91 -12.50
N PRO A 19 10.52 2.63 -12.45
CA PRO A 19 9.77 1.59 -11.78
C PRO A 19 9.68 1.85 -10.27
N MET A 20 8.50 1.65 -9.71
CA MET A 20 8.20 1.76 -8.28
C MET A 20 7.54 0.48 -7.78
N TYR A 21 8.00 -0.02 -6.63
CA TYR A 21 7.50 -1.27 -6.05
C TYR A 21 6.68 -1.00 -4.79
N LEU A 22 5.47 -1.56 -4.75
CA LEU A 22 4.58 -1.56 -3.60
C LEU A 22 4.41 -2.98 -3.08
N ILE A 23 4.85 -3.22 -1.85
CA ILE A 23 4.88 -4.55 -1.25
C ILE A 23 3.75 -4.68 -0.22
N GLY A 24 2.78 -5.55 -0.55
CA GLY A 24 1.63 -5.89 0.28
C GLY A 24 1.70 -7.29 0.88
N SER A 25 0.69 -7.63 1.67
CA SER A 25 0.54 -8.96 2.30
C SER A 25 -0.80 -9.62 1.97
N ASP A 26 -1.65 -8.97 1.19
CA ASP A 26 -3.01 -9.42 0.85
C ASP A 26 -3.21 -9.21 -0.67
N PRO A 27 -3.64 -10.22 -1.43
CA PRO A 27 -3.89 -10.08 -2.87
C PRO A 27 -4.82 -8.92 -3.24
N ARG A 28 -5.81 -8.59 -2.40
CA ARG A 28 -6.74 -7.47 -2.62
C ARG A 28 -6.04 -6.11 -2.64
N PHE A 29 -4.85 -6.03 -2.05
CA PHE A 29 -4.03 -4.82 -2.10
C PHE A 29 -3.66 -4.46 -3.54
N ARG A 30 -3.42 -5.44 -4.41
CA ARG A 30 -3.05 -5.22 -5.80
C ARG A 30 -4.14 -4.45 -6.55
N GLU A 31 -5.37 -4.93 -6.46
CA GLU A 31 -6.52 -4.28 -7.09
C GLU A 31 -6.74 -2.86 -6.54
N ALA A 32 -6.63 -2.68 -5.23
CA ALA A 32 -6.80 -1.37 -4.60
C ALA A 32 -5.73 -0.36 -5.04
N VAL A 33 -4.48 -0.79 -5.19
CA VAL A 33 -3.38 0.08 -5.63
C VAL A 33 -3.58 0.51 -7.09
N HIS A 34 -3.93 -0.43 -7.97
CA HIS A 34 -4.19 -0.12 -9.38
C HIS A 34 -5.35 0.86 -9.55
N ALA A 35 -6.45 0.65 -8.81
CA ALA A 35 -7.58 1.58 -8.83
C ALA A 35 -7.22 3.02 -8.44
N VAL A 36 -6.18 3.20 -7.60
CA VAL A 36 -5.73 4.52 -7.13
C VAL A 36 -4.66 5.14 -8.04
N LEU A 37 -3.72 4.33 -8.54
CA LEU A 37 -2.51 4.83 -9.19
C LEU A 37 -2.54 4.71 -10.72
N ASP A 38 -3.33 3.81 -11.31
CA ASP A 38 -3.46 3.74 -12.77
C ASP A 38 -3.99 5.06 -13.39
N PRO A 39 -4.94 5.79 -12.76
CA PRO A 39 -5.39 7.09 -13.26
C PRO A 39 -4.31 8.17 -13.33
N THR A 40 -3.13 7.95 -12.74
CA THR A 40 -1.99 8.88 -12.86
C THR A 40 -1.32 8.85 -14.23
N GLY A 41 -1.63 7.85 -15.08
CA GLY A 41 -1.05 7.69 -16.41
C GLY A 41 0.32 6.99 -16.42
N HIS A 42 0.83 6.57 -15.25
CA HIS A 42 2.14 5.93 -15.10
C HIS A 42 2.08 4.47 -14.63
N GLY A 43 0.95 3.79 -14.86
CA GLY A 43 0.71 2.41 -14.38
C GLY A 43 1.72 1.37 -14.89
N ALA A 44 2.38 1.62 -16.04
CA ALA A 44 3.41 0.72 -16.56
C ALA A 44 4.65 0.61 -15.66
N ASN A 45 4.92 1.65 -14.86
CA ASN A 45 6.03 1.70 -13.91
C ASN A 45 5.63 1.21 -12.50
N LEU A 46 4.36 0.82 -12.30
CA LEU A 46 3.85 0.36 -11.02
C LEU A 46 3.97 -1.16 -10.92
N HIS A 47 4.74 -1.62 -9.94
CA HIS A 47 4.91 -3.03 -9.64
C HIS A 47 4.37 -3.35 -8.24
N VAL A 48 3.26 -4.08 -8.17
CA VAL A 48 2.70 -4.51 -6.89
C VAL A 48 3.05 -5.97 -6.62
N ARG A 49 3.73 -6.22 -5.49
CA ARG A 49 4.14 -7.56 -5.06
C ARG A 49 3.52 -7.92 -3.71
N ILE A 50 3.17 -9.18 -3.52
CA ILE A 50 2.53 -9.72 -2.33
C ILE A 50 3.48 -10.73 -1.67
N VAL A 51 3.84 -10.46 -0.43
CA VAL A 51 4.72 -11.34 0.36
C VAL A 51 4.10 -12.73 0.49
N GLY A 52 4.90 -13.76 0.21
CA GLY A 52 4.48 -15.17 0.27
C GLY A 52 3.70 -15.65 -0.96
N VAL A 53 3.47 -14.79 -1.95
CA VAL A 53 2.80 -15.13 -3.21
C VAL A 53 3.73 -14.86 -4.39
N ASP A 54 4.27 -13.64 -4.47
CA ASP A 54 5.16 -13.24 -5.55
C ASP A 54 6.63 -13.42 -5.16
N ASP A 55 7.48 -13.65 -6.15
CA ASP A 55 8.93 -13.54 -6.00
C ASP A 55 9.32 -12.07 -5.80
N LEU A 56 10.22 -11.83 -4.83
CA LEU A 56 10.72 -10.51 -4.45
C LEU A 56 12.20 -10.33 -4.78
N THR A 57 12.85 -11.35 -5.34
CA THR A 57 14.27 -11.32 -5.71
C THR A 57 14.54 -10.51 -6.98
N ASP A 58 13.50 -10.27 -7.79
CA ASP A 58 13.56 -9.51 -9.04
C ASP A 58 13.45 -7.98 -8.86
N ILE A 59 13.33 -7.51 -7.62
CA ILE A 59 13.17 -6.09 -7.31
C ILE A 59 14.50 -5.36 -7.56
N VAL A 60 14.49 -4.52 -8.59
CA VAL A 60 15.63 -3.67 -9.00
C VAL A 60 16.21 -2.91 -7.80
N ALA A 61 17.53 -2.95 -7.64
CA ALA A 61 18.24 -2.49 -6.43
C ALA A 61 17.99 -1.00 -6.09
N ASP A 62 17.90 -0.14 -7.09
CA ASP A 62 17.76 1.31 -6.90
C ASP A 62 16.32 1.82 -7.06
N ALA A 63 15.37 0.91 -7.33
CA ALA A 63 13.97 1.29 -7.46
C ALA A 63 13.36 1.65 -6.09
N PRO A 64 12.52 2.69 -6.00
CA PRO A 64 11.78 2.99 -4.77
C PRO A 64 10.89 1.82 -4.35
N VAL A 65 11.02 1.39 -3.09
CA VAL A 65 10.22 0.33 -2.49
C VAL A 65 9.42 0.86 -1.31
N TYR A 66 8.10 0.69 -1.36
CA TYR A 66 7.17 1.00 -0.30
C TYR A 66 6.58 -0.29 0.27
N ILE A 67 6.78 -0.55 1.55
CA ILE A 67 6.34 -1.79 2.19
C ILE A 67 5.22 -1.49 3.19
N MET A 68 4.09 -2.16 3.04
CA MET A 68 2.99 -2.08 3.99
C MET A 68 3.38 -2.69 5.33
N GLY A 69 2.92 -2.12 6.45
CA GLY A 69 3.38 -2.54 7.79
C GLY A 69 3.20 -4.03 8.10
N ARG A 70 2.14 -4.68 7.60
CA ARG A 70 1.98 -6.14 7.75
C ARG A 70 2.98 -6.91 6.88
N ALA A 71 3.22 -6.47 5.66
CA ALA A 71 4.23 -7.06 4.78
C ALA A 71 5.64 -6.89 5.37
N HIS A 72 5.95 -5.73 5.95
CA HIS A 72 7.21 -5.46 6.64
C HIS A 72 7.45 -6.45 7.79
N ARG A 73 6.44 -6.70 8.63
CA ARG A 73 6.54 -7.71 9.70
C ARG A 73 6.76 -9.13 9.18
N LEU A 74 6.15 -9.49 8.04
CA LEU A 74 6.33 -10.81 7.43
C LEU A 74 7.72 -10.97 6.81
N LEU A 75 8.31 -9.88 6.32
CA LEU A 75 9.65 -9.85 5.73
C LEU A 75 10.79 -9.90 6.78
N GLY A 76 10.50 -9.66 8.06
CA GLY A 76 11.47 -9.72 9.14
C GLY A 76 12.69 -8.84 8.88
N GLU A 77 13.89 -9.39 9.11
CA GLU A 77 15.19 -8.71 8.90
C GLU A 77 15.75 -8.89 7.48
N SER A 78 14.92 -9.24 6.50
CA SER A 78 15.39 -9.38 5.12
C SER A 78 16.01 -8.07 4.59
N GLY A 79 16.98 -8.19 3.68
CA GLY A 79 17.60 -7.03 3.03
C GLY A 79 16.60 -6.15 2.26
N LEU A 80 15.42 -6.67 1.90
CA LEU A 80 14.34 -5.87 1.33
C LEU A 80 13.62 -5.02 2.39
N ALA A 81 13.46 -5.54 3.62
CA ALA A 81 12.86 -4.81 4.73
C ALA A 81 13.70 -3.61 5.17
N THR A 82 15.02 -3.66 4.98
CA THR A 82 15.94 -2.55 5.27
C THR A 82 16.00 -1.50 4.16
N ARG A 83 15.67 -1.87 2.91
CA ARG A 83 15.51 -0.96 1.77
C ARG A 83 14.18 -0.19 1.77
N ALA A 84 13.24 -0.56 2.63
CA ALA A 84 11.93 0.06 2.67
C ALA A 84 12.03 1.57 2.91
N THR A 85 11.44 2.36 2.02
CA THR A 85 11.23 3.78 2.28
C THR A 85 10.41 3.89 3.58
N PRO A 86 10.84 4.70 4.58
CA PRO A 86 10.21 4.70 5.88
C PRO A 86 8.71 4.96 5.76
N VAL A 87 7.93 4.08 6.41
CA VAL A 87 6.47 4.11 6.40
C VAL A 87 5.98 5.43 6.98
N ARG A 88 5.78 6.44 6.14
CA ARG A 88 5.00 7.63 6.50
C ARG A 88 3.57 7.15 6.69
N ARG A 89 2.97 7.41 7.86
CA ARG A 89 1.57 7.08 8.15
C ARG A 89 0.70 7.58 6.99
N VAL A 90 0.18 6.64 6.21
CA VAL A 90 -0.39 6.86 4.88
C VAL A 90 -1.78 7.50 4.95
N PHE A 91 -2.51 7.21 6.03
CA PHE A 91 -3.81 7.81 6.31
C PHE A 91 -3.64 9.13 7.08
N SER A 92 -4.37 10.15 6.64
CA SER A 92 -4.62 11.30 7.50
C SER A 92 -5.34 10.85 8.77
N ARG A 93 -5.16 11.58 9.88
CA ARG A 93 -5.83 11.28 11.15
C ARG A 93 -7.36 11.26 11.00
N GLU A 94 -7.87 12.11 10.12
CA GLU A 94 -9.28 12.20 9.76
C GLU A 94 -9.77 10.95 9.01
N MET A 95 -9.04 10.50 7.99
CA MET A 95 -9.37 9.28 7.25
C MET A 95 -9.27 8.02 8.13
N ALA A 96 -8.26 7.94 9.00
CA ALA A 96 -8.14 6.85 9.94
C ALA A 96 -9.37 6.78 10.87
N ARG A 97 -9.89 7.95 11.30
CA ARG A 97 -11.11 8.04 12.11
C ARG A 97 -12.35 7.63 11.30
N GLU A 98 -12.48 8.07 10.06
CA GLU A 98 -13.59 7.71 9.18
C GLU A 98 -13.62 6.20 8.90
N LEU A 99 -12.48 5.60 8.54
CA LEU A 99 -12.37 4.16 8.31
C LEU A 99 -12.72 3.34 9.56
N LEU A 100 -12.20 3.74 10.72
CA LEU A 100 -12.52 3.07 11.97
C LEU A 100 -14.02 3.17 12.29
N THR A 101 -14.61 4.34 12.07
CA THR A 101 -16.05 4.58 12.27
C THR A 101 -16.89 3.73 11.33
N PHE A 102 -16.48 3.63 10.06
CA PHE A 102 -17.15 2.78 9.07
C PHE A 102 -17.12 1.30 9.48
N ILE A 103 -15.95 0.77 9.85
CA ILE A 103 -15.80 -0.64 10.28
C ILE A 103 -16.65 -0.93 11.52
N VAL A 104 -16.62 -0.06 12.52
CA VAL A 104 -17.41 -0.22 13.75
C VAL A 104 -18.91 -0.23 13.44
N ARG A 105 -19.38 0.69 12.59
CA ARG A 105 -20.79 0.74 12.17
C ARG A 105 -21.20 -0.52 11.40
N ALA A 106 -20.38 -0.97 10.46
CA ALA A 106 -20.64 -2.19 9.70
C ALA A 106 -20.73 -3.42 10.61
N ASN A 107 -19.84 -3.52 11.61
CA ASN A 107 -19.85 -4.62 12.57
C ASN A 107 -21.06 -4.57 13.50
N ILE A 108 -21.45 -3.38 14.00
CA ILE A 108 -22.66 -3.22 14.82
C ILE A 108 -23.90 -3.63 14.02
N ALA A 109 -24.04 -3.16 12.77
CA ALA A 109 -25.16 -3.53 11.92
C ALA A 109 -25.22 -5.04 11.66
N ALA A 110 -24.07 -5.67 11.41
CA ALA A 110 -23.98 -7.12 11.22
C ALA A 110 -24.31 -7.91 12.50
N MET A 111 -23.99 -7.38 13.69
CA MET A 111 -24.35 -7.99 14.98
C MET A 111 -25.85 -7.86 15.25
N SER A 112 -26.45 -6.69 14.99
CA SER A 112 -27.88 -6.47 15.18
C SER A 112 -28.75 -7.27 14.19
N ALA A 113 -28.24 -7.59 13.00
CA ALA A 113 -28.94 -8.44 12.04
C ALA A 113 -28.84 -9.95 12.35
N ARG A 114 -28.02 -10.35 13.34
CA ARG A 114 -27.84 -11.74 13.80
C ARG A 114 -28.57 -12.03 15.12
N ALA A 115 -29.20 -11.03 15.73
CA ALA A 115 -30.06 -11.14 16.90
C ALA A 115 -31.52 -11.23 16.45
#